data_AF-A0A1C5EC07-F1
#
_entry.id   AF-A0A1C5EC07-F1
#
_cell.length_a   1.000
_cell.length_b   1.000
_cell.length_c   1.000
_cell.angle_alpha   90.00
_cell.angle_beta   90.00
_cell.angle_gamma   90.00
#
_symmetry.space_group_name_H-M   'P 1'
#
loop_
_entity.id
_entity.type
_entity.pdbx_description
1 polymer ?
#
loop_
_entity_poly.entity_id
_entity_poly.type
_entity_poly.pdbx_seq_one_letter_code
_entity_poly.pdbx_strand_id
1 'polypeptide(L)'
;MGEREQEVRRRIAELERAFGDPADADNPVGAAAFLAADARAEPLAAAERLLERCALNAELVPRDLGGRLTGLDTLARVIRVVFRRDAALALGHGVTSFLAAVVIWAAGSPAQRRAVARLLLSGGHLVSAYPELAAGSSFLSNELTATVGEGPESCRLSGRKAALNNVARADSLVLFARTGTGRLSHSALLVERDALPAGGITALPRHRTLGIRGCQVAGIEFNDCPVPAQALVGEPGRGLELVLRIFAVSRSVGPSAALGCADTALRTAVACAVDRGAVGADSDSDGPQRLSHARSTLAGAFVDLLLCDGLALVATRAVHLFPEDAGLYAAAVKYLMPQLLTDTAYELSTLLGADFHARDGAYAAFRKNVRDLPVIGLGAAGSAACRATVTPQLPRLARTAWCATAAAPADGLFRLDADGLPPLDLDRLSPAAGGDPLAASLMLAAGAPWPGSDRLAELVRLLAGELALLRDGCTGLDREGRSALADPRGHALAERYGLILAGAACLGVWRRQRTADTGFLARPDWLEAALIRVLRRLGTALPKIPPDHDEPLLAEVLARYREHRSFDLYDTPLAGAPGTHRARREGQEGREGRGE
;
A
#
# COMPACT_ATOMS: atom_id res chain seq x y z
N MET A 1 -13.11 -20.95 -10.39
CA MET A 1 -11.88 -20.12 -10.35
C MET A 1 -11.27 -20.08 -11.75
N GLY A 2 -11.26 -18.93 -12.43
CA GLY A 2 -10.78 -18.86 -13.80
C GLY A 2 -9.25 -18.77 -13.92
N GLU A 3 -8.80 -18.79 -15.17
CA GLU A 3 -7.40 -18.98 -15.56
C GLU A 3 -6.47 -17.87 -15.06
N ARG A 4 -6.95 -16.61 -15.02
CA ARG A 4 -6.15 -15.48 -14.57
C ARG A 4 -5.84 -15.60 -13.07
N GLU A 5 -6.83 -15.88 -12.23
CA GLU A 5 -6.60 -16.06 -10.80
C GLU A 5 -5.65 -17.22 -10.50
N GLN A 6 -5.75 -18.34 -11.24
CA GLN A 6 -4.81 -19.46 -11.13
C GLN A 6 -3.37 -19.03 -11.44
N GLU A 7 -3.18 -18.25 -12.51
CA GLU A 7 -1.87 -17.73 -12.90
C GLU A 7 -1.28 -16.74 -11.87
N VAL A 8 -2.11 -15.91 -11.24
CA VAL A 8 -1.66 -15.03 -10.14
C VAL A 8 -1.17 -15.85 -8.95
N ARG A 9 -1.95 -16.87 -8.53
CA ARG A 9 -1.57 -17.74 -7.41
C ARG A 9 -0.28 -18.51 -7.68
N ARG A 10 -0.09 -19.00 -8.91
CA ARG A 10 1.14 -19.70 -9.32
C ARG A 10 2.37 -18.80 -9.15
N ARG A 11 2.32 -17.56 -9.66
CA ARG A 11 3.42 -16.59 -9.55
C ARG A 11 3.73 -16.21 -8.11
N ILE A 12 2.71 -16.02 -7.29
CA ILE A 12 2.87 -15.77 -5.85
C ILE A 12 3.54 -16.96 -5.17
N ALA A 13 3.07 -18.19 -5.43
CA ALA A 13 3.64 -19.40 -4.85
C ALA A 13 5.08 -19.67 -5.31
N GLU A 14 5.45 -19.30 -6.54
CA GLU A 14 6.82 -19.33 -7.02
C GLU A 14 7.72 -18.36 -6.25
N LEU A 15 7.24 -17.12 -6.05
CA LEU A 15 8.00 -16.11 -5.31
C LEU A 15 8.14 -16.46 -3.82
N GLU A 16 7.08 -17.00 -3.19
CA GLU A 16 7.17 -17.54 -1.82
C GLU A 16 8.24 -18.62 -1.70
N ARG A 17 8.18 -19.62 -2.59
CA ARG A 17 9.15 -20.72 -2.59
C ARG A 17 10.58 -20.23 -2.81
N ALA A 18 10.76 -19.23 -3.67
CA ALA A 18 12.07 -18.64 -3.91
C ALA A 18 12.63 -17.95 -2.66
N PHE A 19 11.80 -17.23 -1.90
CA PHE A 19 12.22 -16.60 -0.64
C PHE A 19 12.41 -17.59 0.50
N GLY A 20 11.73 -18.73 0.47
CA GLY A 20 11.88 -19.79 1.47
C GLY A 20 11.37 -19.41 2.86
N ASP A 21 11.73 -20.20 3.87
CA ASP A 21 11.37 -19.97 5.27
C ASP A 21 12.15 -18.76 5.82
N PRO A 22 11.47 -17.69 6.30
CA PRO A 22 12.17 -16.53 6.86
C PRO A 22 12.90 -16.84 8.18
N ALA A 23 12.51 -17.90 8.90
CA ALA A 23 13.11 -18.31 10.17
C ALA A 23 14.24 -19.34 10.02
N ASP A 24 14.52 -19.80 8.80
CA ASP A 24 15.69 -20.64 8.52
C ASP A 24 16.97 -19.81 8.59
N ALA A 25 17.91 -20.24 9.44
CA ALA A 25 19.18 -19.55 9.69
C ALA A 25 20.14 -19.68 8.49
N ASP A 26 20.00 -20.75 7.70
CA ASP A 26 20.83 -21.00 6.52
C ASP A 26 20.26 -20.33 5.26
N ASN A 27 19.06 -19.73 5.36
CA ASN A 27 18.45 -19.02 4.24
C ASN A 27 19.16 -17.67 3.99
N PRO A 28 19.83 -17.50 2.82
CA PRO A 28 20.58 -16.27 2.51
C PRO A 28 19.67 -15.04 2.28
N VAL A 29 18.36 -15.25 2.21
CA VAL A 29 17.32 -14.22 2.12
C VAL A 29 16.29 -14.38 3.26
N GLY A 30 16.71 -14.97 4.38
CA GLY A 30 15.93 -15.08 5.61
C GLY A 30 15.95 -13.81 6.46
N ALA A 31 15.21 -13.81 7.58
CA ALA A 31 15.07 -12.65 8.46
C ALA A 31 16.41 -12.16 9.02
N ALA A 32 17.31 -13.08 9.39
CA ALA A 32 18.65 -12.73 9.89
C ALA A 32 19.48 -11.98 8.84
N ALA A 33 19.43 -12.41 7.57
CA ALA A 33 20.14 -11.76 6.48
C ALA A 33 19.63 -10.33 6.22
N PHE A 34 18.30 -10.14 6.24
CA PHE A 34 17.69 -8.81 6.11
C PHE A 34 18.03 -7.89 7.29
N LEU A 35 18.01 -8.40 8.52
CA LEU A 35 18.42 -7.63 9.71
C LEU A 35 19.88 -7.21 9.64
N ALA A 36 20.77 -8.11 9.20
CA ALA A 36 22.19 -7.79 9.03
C ALA A 36 22.43 -6.72 7.95
N ALA A 37 21.73 -6.81 6.80
CA ALA A 37 21.78 -5.79 5.76
C ALA A 37 21.21 -4.44 6.26
N ASP A 38 20.11 -4.45 7.01
CA ASP A 38 19.53 -3.27 7.63
C ASP A 38 20.49 -2.58 8.61
N ALA A 39 21.21 -3.36 9.42
CA ALA A 39 22.19 -2.84 10.37
C ALA A 39 23.28 -2.02 9.68
N ARG A 40 23.75 -2.50 8.51
CA ARG A 40 24.71 -1.82 7.62
C ARG A 40 24.08 -0.71 6.77
N ALA A 41 22.76 -0.59 6.76
CA ALA A 41 22.01 0.31 5.88
C ALA A 41 22.29 0.06 4.40
N GLU A 42 22.33 -1.21 3.99
CA GLU A 42 22.64 -1.65 2.63
C GLU A 42 21.50 -2.51 2.04
N PRO A 43 21.31 -2.51 0.71
CA PRO A 43 20.48 -3.51 0.06
C PRO A 43 21.03 -4.93 0.28
N LEU A 44 20.15 -5.92 0.42
CA LEU A 44 20.55 -7.32 0.44
C LEU A 44 20.71 -7.85 -0.99
N ALA A 45 21.95 -7.84 -1.51
CA ALA A 45 22.24 -8.22 -2.90
C ALA A 45 21.77 -9.65 -3.27
N ALA A 46 21.75 -10.59 -2.32
CA ALA A 46 21.21 -11.94 -2.56
C ALA A 46 19.71 -11.93 -2.88
N ALA A 47 18.95 -11.05 -2.22
CA ALA A 47 17.52 -10.88 -2.46
C ALA A 47 17.24 -10.15 -3.78
N GLU A 48 18.06 -9.17 -4.15
CA GLU A 48 17.93 -8.49 -5.46
C GLU A 48 18.15 -9.47 -6.61
N ARG A 49 19.21 -10.29 -6.55
CA ARG A 49 19.44 -11.36 -7.54
C ARG A 49 18.30 -12.39 -7.57
N LEU A 50 17.63 -12.63 -6.45
CA LEU A 50 16.46 -13.51 -6.41
C LEU A 50 15.31 -12.91 -7.20
N LEU A 51 15.00 -11.62 -6.99
CA LEU A 51 13.94 -10.92 -7.72
C LEU A 51 14.22 -10.86 -9.23
N GLU A 52 15.48 -10.68 -9.63
CA GLU A 52 15.92 -10.75 -11.02
C GLU A 52 15.67 -12.14 -11.63
N ARG A 53 16.06 -13.23 -10.94
CA ARG A 53 15.80 -14.61 -11.39
C ARG A 53 14.31 -14.93 -11.50
N CYS A 54 13.49 -14.38 -10.60
CA CYS A 54 12.03 -14.50 -10.66
C CYS A 54 11.39 -13.55 -11.69
N ALA A 55 12.20 -12.75 -12.39
CA ALA A 55 11.75 -11.73 -13.34
C ALA A 55 10.67 -10.82 -12.75
N LEU A 56 10.87 -10.32 -11.52
CA LEU A 56 9.88 -9.48 -10.84
C LEU A 56 9.52 -8.24 -11.68
N ASN A 57 10.50 -7.64 -12.36
CA ASN A 57 10.27 -6.44 -13.18
C ASN A 57 9.29 -6.65 -14.33
N ALA A 58 9.08 -7.89 -14.79
CA ALA A 58 8.05 -8.17 -15.78
C ALA A 58 6.64 -7.89 -15.24
N GLU A 59 6.41 -7.92 -13.92
CA GLU A 59 5.15 -7.50 -13.30
C GLU A 59 4.88 -6.00 -13.46
N LEU A 60 5.91 -5.19 -13.71
CA LEU A 60 5.81 -3.74 -13.83
C LEU A 60 5.52 -3.28 -15.26
N VAL A 61 5.58 -4.22 -16.23
CA VAL A 61 5.50 -3.96 -17.67
C VAL A 61 4.15 -4.45 -18.21
N PRO A 62 3.41 -3.62 -18.97
CA PRO A 62 2.19 -4.01 -19.67
C PRO A 62 2.34 -5.29 -20.50
N ARG A 63 1.29 -6.11 -20.54
CA ARG A 63 1.33 -7.41 -21.24
C ARG A 63 1.56 -7.28 -22.75
N ASP A 64 1.03 -6.23 -23.38
CA ASP A 64 1.24 -5.89 -24.79
C ASP A 64 2.69 -5.44 -25.11
N LEU A 65 3.45 -5.07 -24.08
CA LEU A 65 4.88 -4.74 -24.16
C LEU A 65 5.79 -5.90 -23.70
N GLY A 66 5.24 -7.12 -23.57
CA GLY A 66 5.97 -8.33 -23.21
C GLY A 66 6.07 -8.62 -21.71
N GLY A 67 5.40 -7.83 -20.87
CA GLY A 67 5.36 -8.04 -19.43
C GLY A 67 4.15 -8.86 -18.94
N ARG A 68 3.83 -8.72 -17.66
CA ARG A 68 2.76 -9.44 -16.95
C ARG A 68 1.75 -8.53 -16.26
N LEU A 69 1.88 -7.20 -16.39
CA LEU A 69 0.93 -6.24 -15.84
C LEU A 69 -0.40 -6.31 -16.59
N THR A 70 -1.42 -6.83 -15.91
CA THR A 70 -2.81 -6.91 -16.41
C THR A 70 -3.82 -6.27 -15.48
N GLY A 71 -3.47 -6.08 -14.20
CA GLY A 71 -4.27 -5.30 -13.28
C GLY A 71 -3.53 -4.94 -12.01
N LEU A 72 -3.96 -3.84 -11.40
CA LEU A 72 -3.28 -3.25 -10.25
C LEU A 72 -3.49 -4.07 -8.97
N ASP A 73 -4.63 -4.73 -8.84
CA ASP A 73 -4.93 -5.64 -7.72
C ASP A 73 -3.98 -6.84 -7.74
N THR A 74 -3.77 -7.40 -8.93
CA THR A 74 -2.82 -8.49 -9.20
C THR A 74 -1.38 -8.05 -8.91
N LEU A 75 -0.97 -6.88 -9.42
CA LEU A 75 0.36 -6.33 -9.18
C LEU A 75 0.64 -6.15 -7.68
N ALA A 76 -0.33 -5.55 -6.96
CA ALA A 76 -0.21 -5.32 -5.52
C ALA A 76 -0.03 -6.64 -4.76
N ARG A 77 -0.77 -7.70 -5.11
CA ARG A 77 -0.64 -9.03 -4.49
C ARG A 77 0.70 -9.69 -4.73
N VAL A 78 1.27 -9.57 -5.95
CA VAL A 78 2.60 -10.14 -6.24
C VAL A 78 3.69 -9.38 -5.47
N ILE A 79 3.67 -8.05 -5.49
CA ILE A 79 4.67 -7.22 -4.76
C ILE A 79 4.51 -7.40 -3.24
N ARG A 80 3.31 -7.70 -2.73
CA ARG A 80 3.05 -7.96 -1.30
C ARG A 80 3.94 -9.06 -0.73
N VAL A 81 4.30 -10.07 -1.53
CA VAL A 81 5.27 -11.12 -1.13
C VAL A 81 6.60 -10.50 -0.73
N VAL A 82 7.09 -9.53 -1.49
CA VAL A 82 8.36 -8.85 -1.21
C VAL A 82 8.24 -7.98 0.05
N PHE A 83 7.12 -7.28 0.23
CA PHE A 83 6.86 -6.51 1.46
C PHE A 83 6.76 -7.38 2.73
N ARG A 84 6.29 -8.63 2.62
CA ARG A 84 6.34 -9.60 3.74
C ARG A 84 7.78 -9.96 4.14
N ARG A 85 8.74 -9.78 3.24
CA ARG A 85 10.17 -10.06 3.52
C ARG A 85 10.89 -8.80 3.98
N ASP A 86 10.79 -7.73 3.19
CA ASP A 86 11.53 -6.50 3.44
C ASP A 86 10.94 -5.31 2.68
N ALA A 87 10.54 -4.27 3.43
CA ALA A 87 9.99 -3.04 2.85
C ALA A 87 11.02 -2.23 2.04
N ALA A 88 12.30 -2.25 2.43
CA ALA A 88 13.35 -1.49 1.74
C ALA A 88 13.66 -2.12 0.37
N LEU A 89 13.67 -3.45 0.28
CA LEU A 89 13.77 -4.22 -0.96
C LEU A 89 12.57 -3.96 -1.86
N ALA A 90 11.34 -4.07 -1.33
CA ALA A 90 10.12 -3.89 -2.10
C ALA A 90 10.02 -2.48 -2.71
N LEU A 91 10.35 -1.45 -1.93
CA LEU A 91 10.41 -0.07 -2.42
C LEU A 91 11.54 0.13 -3.42
N GLY A 92 12.75 -0.33 -3.07
CA GLY A 92 13.96 -0.05 -3.82
C GLY A 92 14.07 -0.78 -5.17
N HIS A 93 13.58 -2.01 -5.26
CA HIS A 93 13.73 -2.85 -6.46
C HIS A 93 12.43 -2.98 -7.27
N GLY A 94 11.26 -2.70 -6.68
CA GLY A 94 9.97 -2.86 -7.36
C GLY A 94 9.19 -1.55 -7.49
N VAL A 95 8.66 -1.05 -6.37
CA VAL A 95 7.67 0.03 -6.38
C VAL A 95 8.23 1.30 -7.01
N THR A 96 9.45 1.73 -6.68
CA THR A 96 10.02 2.97 -7.23
C THR A 96 10.10 2.94 -8.76
N SER A 97 10.50 1.82 -9.36
CA SER A 97 10.53 1.68 -10.82
C SER A 97 9.16 1.60 -11.46
N PHE A 98 8.20 0.94 -10.81
CA PHE A 98 6.81 0.96 -11.27
C PHE A 98 6.21 2.37 -11.29
N LEU A 99 6.44 3.15 -10.24
CA LEU A 99 5.96 4.53 -10.15
C LEU A 99 6.53 5.41 -11.28
N ALA A 100 7.79 5.20 -11.64
CA ALA A 100 8.36 5.91 -12.78
C ALA A 100 7.80 5.40 -14.11
N ALA A 101 7.63 4.09 -14.26
CA ALA A 101 7.16 3.47 -15.49
C ALA A 101 5.72 3.88 -15.84
N VAL A 102 4.83 4.05 -14.85
CA VAL A 102 3.44 4.45 -15.12
C VAL A 102 3.32 5.82 -15.77
N VAL A 103 4.28 6.74 -15.56
CA VAL A 103 4.33 8.02 -16.28
C VAL A 103 4.49 7.78 -17.78
N ILE A 104 5.34 6.81 -18.14
CA ILE A 104 5.65 6.44 -19.52
C ILE A 104 4.53 5.60 -20.14
N TRP A 105 3.90 4.72 -19.37
CA TRP A 105 2.70 4.00 -19.79
C TRP A 105 1.55 4.95 -20.11
N ALA A 106 1.39 6.03 -19.35
CA ALA A 106 0.35 7.02 -19.58
C ALA A 106 0.68 7.95 -20.76
N ALA A 107 1.85 8.59 -20.77
CA ALA A 107 2.14 9.70 -21.70
C ALA A 107 3.37 9.50 -22.59
N GLY A 108 4.10 8.39 -22.45
CA GLY A 108 5.28 8.12 -23.26
C GLY A 108 4.92 7.82 -24.71
N SER A 109 5.78 8.26 -25.63
CA SER A 109 5.68 7.87 -27.05
C SER A 109 5.86 6.35 -27.23
N PRO A 110 5.45 5.75 -28.36
CA PRO A 110 5.66 4.33 -28.60
C PRO A 110 7.12 3.90 -28.49
N ALA A 111 8.06 4.77 -28.86
CA ALA A 111 9.49 4.52 -28.70
C ALA A 111 9.92 4.52 -27.22
N GLN A 112 9.48 5.52 -26.44
CA GLN A 112 9.77 5.59 -25.00
C GLN A 112 9.16 4.40 -24.24
N ARG A 113 7.92 4.02 -24.57
CA ARG A 113 7.26 2.84 -23.97
C ARG A 113 8.07 1.56 -24.25
N ARG A 114 8.49 1.32 -25.49
CA ARG A 114 9.34 0.16 -25.82
C ARG A 114 10.72 0.22 -25.16
N ALA A 115 11.33 1.40 -25.07
CA ALA A 115 12.62 1.56 -24.40
C ALA A 115 12.53 1.21 -22.91
N VAL A 116 11.54 1.75 -22.20
CA VAL A 116 11.31 1.45 -20.78
C VAL A 116 10.91 0.01 -20.54
N ALA A 117 10.10 -0.59 -21.42
CA ALA A 117 9.76 -2.02 -21.33
C ALA A 117 11.03 -2.88 -21.43
N ARG A 118 11.89 -2.61 -22.41
CA ARG A 118 13.17 -3.34 -22.56
C ARG A 118 14.06 -3.17 -21.33
N LEU A 119 14.21 -1.93 -20.83
CA LEU A 119 15.01 -1.65 -19.63
C LEU A 119 14.53 -2.48 -18.43
N LEU A 120 13.23 -2.46 -18.14
CA LEU A 120 12.68 -3.19 -17.00
C LEU A 120 12.79 -4.72 -17.19
N LEU A 121 12.50 -5.22 -18.40
CA LEU A 121 12.59 -6.66 -18.71
C LEU A 121 14.04 -7.19 -18.65
N SER A 122 15.05 -6.35 -18.88
CA SER A 122 16.46 -6.71 -18.69
C SER A 122 16.96 -6.55 -17.26
N GLY A 123 16.09 -6.24 -16.30
CA GLY A 123 16.44 -6.06 -14.88
C GLY A 123 16.88 -4.65 -14.50
N GLY A 124 16.81 -3.67 -15.41
CA GLY A 124 17.18 -2.28 -15.15
C GLY A 124 16.18 -1.54 -14.26
N HIS A 125 16.61 -0.39 -13.76
CA HIS A 125 15.93 0.44 -12.79
C HIS A 125 15.60 1.83 -13.34
N LEU A 126 14.36 2.24 -13.10
CA LEU A 126 13.84 3.56 -13.40
C LEU A 126 13.49 4.28 -12.09
N VAL A 127 13.78 5.57 -11.96
CA VAL A 127 13.42 6.38 -10.79
C VAL A 127 12.69 7.64 -11.25
N SER A 128 11.62 8.02 -10.54
CA SER A 128 10.86 9.24 -10.84
C SER A 128 11.04 10.29 -9.76
N ALA A 129 11.18 11.53 -10.19
CA ALA A 129 11.25 12.71 -9.35
C ALA A 129 9.99 13.55 -9.51
N TYR A 130 8.91 13.13 -8.87
CA TYR A 130 7.60 13.80 -8.90
C TYR A 130 7.66 15.27 -8.48
N PRO A 131 6.72 16.11 -8.97
CA PRO A 131 6.56 17.48 -8.51
C PRO A 131 5.98 17.50 -7.10
N GLU A 132 6.34 18.52 -6.32
CA GLU A 132 5.76 18.74 -5.01
C GLU A 132 4.35 19.34 -5.11
N LEU A 133 3.44 18.87 -4.26
CA LEU A 133 2.05 19.34 -4.22
C LEU A 133 1.68 20.01 -2.90
N ALA A 134 2.47 19.79 -1.85
CA ALA A 134 2.31 20.43 -0.54
C ALA A 134 3.52 21.32 -0.27
N ALA A 135 3.27 22.60 0.03
CA ALA A 135 4.33 23.53 0.40
C ALA A 135 4.78 23.26 1.85
N GLY A 136 6.08 23.39 2.12
CA GLY A 136 6.56 23.64 3.49
C GLY A 136 7.57 22.65 4.07
N SER A 137 8.00 21.60 3.36
CA SER A 137 9.09 20.73 3.85
C SER A 137 10.33 20.79 2.95
N SER A 138 11.48 21.18 3.52
CA SER A 138 12.77 21.20 2.81
C SER A 138 13.21 19.82 2.29
N PHE A 139 12.63 18.73 2.81
CA PHE A 139 12.93 17.36 2.37
C PHE A 139 12.32 17.02 1.01
N LEU A 140 11.28 17.76 0.60
CA LEU A 140 10.55 17.53 -0.63
C LEU A 140 10.95 18.52 -1.74
N SER A 141 11.68 19.60 -1.42
CA SER A 141 11.87 20.78 -2.30
C SER A 141 12.29 20.38 -3.72
N ASN A 142 11.46 20.73 -4.70
CA ASN A 142 11.72 20.53 -6.12
C ASN A 142 11.99 21.87 -6.82
N GLU A 143 13.26 22.16 -7.09
CA GLU A 143 13.69 23.36 -7.80
C GLU A 143 14.10 23.08 -9.24
N LEU A 144 13.65 21.96 -9.81
CA LEU A 144 14.07 21.57 -11.16
C LEU A 144 13.37 22.41 -12.23
N THR A 145 14.18 23.08 -13.05
CA THR A 145 13.76 23.87 -14.20
C THR A 145 14.33 23.29 -15.48
N ALA A 146 13.60 23.46 -16.57
CA ALA A 146 13.98 23.05 -17.90
C ALA A 146 13.79 24.24 -18.86
N THR A 147 14.86 24.73 -19.48
CA THR A 147 14.73 25.71 -20.56
C THR A 147 14.67 24.99 -21.90
N VAL A 148 13.57 25.18 -22.63
CA VAL A 148 13.37 24.60 -23.96
C VAL A 148 13.75 25.65 -25.01
N GLY A 149 14.81 25.39 -25.78
CA GLY A 149 15.30 26.17 -26.91
C GLY A 149 15.03 25.51 -28.26
N GLU A 150 15.67 25.99 -29.33
CA GLU A 150 15.55 25.45 -30.69
C GLU A 150 16.79 24.59 -31.02
N GLY A 151 16.62 23.28 -31.23
CA GLY A 151 17.72 22.36 -31.58
C GLY A 151 17.57 20.91 -31.08
N PRO A 152 18.46 19.98 -31.48
CA PRO A 152 18.43 18.59 -31.03
C PRO A 152 18.73 18.42 -29.53
N GLU A 153 19.57 19.28 -28.95
CA GLU A 153 19.79 19.45 -27.49
C GLU A 153 18.99 20.65 -26.94
N SER A 154 17.72 20.75 -27.33
CA SER A 154 16.88 21.90 -27.01
C SER A 154 16.48 21.99 -25.54
N CYS A 155 16.73 21.02 -24.67
CA CYS A 155 16.34 21.12 -23.27
C CYS A 155 17.58 21.22 -22.39
N ARG A 156 17.67 22.24 -21.53
CA ARG A 156 18.69 22.33 -20.48
C ARG A 156 18.06 22.22 -19.10
N LEU A 157 18.54 21.28 -18.31
CA LEU A 157 18.08 21.04 -16.93
C LEU A 157 18.97 21.73 -15.92
N SER A 158 18.34 22.51 -15.03
CA SER A 158 19.01 23.19 -13.94
C SER A 158 18.20 23.09 -12.64
N GLY A 159 18.90 22.81 -11.55
CA GLY A 159 18.32 22.69 -10.22
C GLY A 159 18.52 21.30 -9.62
N ARG A 160 17.93 21.07 -8.46
CA ARG A 160 18.18 19.86 -7.67
C ARG A 160 16.90 19.18 -7.18
N LYS A 161 17.04 17.88 -6.93
CA LYS A 161 16.08 17.05 -6.22
C LYS A 161 16.76 16.51 -4.97
N ALA A 162 16.24 16.86 -3.80
CA ALA A 162 16.91 16.57 -2.54
C ALA A 162 16.88 15.09 -2.15
N ALA A 163 15.76 14.40 -2.37
CA ALA A 163 15.55 13.04 -1.90
C ALA A 163 14.80 12.19 -2.93
N LEU A 164 15.48 11.21 -3.49
CA LEU A 164 14.96 10.23 -4.44
C LEU A 164 15.41 8.83 -4.02
N ASN A 165 14.46 7.91 -3.94
CA ASN A 165 14.73 6.51 -3.62
C ASN A 165 15.54 5.89 -4.76
N ASN A 166 16.69 5.31 -4.43
CA ASN A 166 17.59 4.58 -5.31
C ASN A 166 18.08 5.36 -6.55
N VAL A 167 18.10 6.69 -6.53
CA VAL A 167 18.58 7.50 -7.68
C VAL A 167 20.03 7.17 -8.06
N ALA A 168 20.87 6.84 -7.08
CA ALA A 168 22.27 6.46 -7.34
C ALA A 168 22.40 5.16 -8.15
N ARG A 169 21.34 4.35 -8.21
CA ARG A 169 21.26 3.05 -8.89
C ARG A 169 20.30 3.06 -10.08
N ALA A 170 19.75 4.22 -10.44
CA ALA A 170 18.87 4.32 -11.60
C ALA A 170 19.68 4.33 -12.90
N ASP A 171 19.21 3.55 -13.87
CA ASP A 171 19.66 3.58 -15.26
C ASP A 171 18.98 4.74 -16.01
N SER A 172 17.72 5.01 -15.68
CA SER A 172 16.93 6.09 -16.26
C SER A 172 16.14 6.86 -15.21
N LEU A 173 15.85 8.12 -15.52
CA LEU A 173 15.12 9.06 -14.68
C LEU A 173 13.88 9.60 -15.38
N VAL A 174 12.78 9.68 -14.65
CA VAL A 174 11.59 10.45 -15.04
C VAL A 174 11.55 11.72 -14.21
N LEU A 175 11.79 12.87 -14.84
CA LEU A 175 11.94 14.16 -14.16
C LEU A 175 10.76 15.06 -14.46
N PHE A 176 10.26 15.74 -13.44
CA PHE A 176 9.27 16.81 -13.60
C PHE A 176 9.94 18.16 -13.37
N ALA A 177 10.11 18.91 -14.46
CA ALA A 177 10.79 20.18 -14.49
C ALA A 177 9.82 21.30 -14.90
N ARG A 178 9.96 22.47 -14.30
CA ARG A 178 9.22 23.66 -14.72
C ARG A 178 9.79 24.16 -16.06
N THR A 179 8.95 24.21 -17.09
CA THR A 179 9.33 24.63 -18.46
C THR A 179 8.79 26.01 -18.85
N GLY A 180 7.96 26.64 -18.02
CA GLY A 180 7.38 27.95 -18.28
C GLY A 180 7.34 28.87 -17.06
N THR A 181 6.72 30.04 -17.23
CA THR A 181 6.65 31.08 -16.20
C THR A 181 5.57 30.81 -15.15
N GLY A 182 4.58 29.96 -15.44
CA GLY A 182 3.50 29.61 -14.52
C GLY A 182 3.91 28.55 -13.49
N ARG A 183 3.42 28.67 -12.25
CA ARG A 183 3.68 27.67 -11.17
C ARG A 183 3.21 26.26 -11.50
N LEU A 184 2.29 26.11 -12.45
CA LEU A 184 1.72 24.83 -12.88
C LEU A 184 2.34 24.29 -14.19
N SER A 185 3.27 25.03 -14.81
CA SER A 185 3.85 24.71 -16.12
C SER A 185 5.01 23.70 -16.03
N HIS A 186 4.71 22.51 -15.51
CA HIS A 186 5.68 21.42 -15.45
C HIS A 186 5.58 20.53 -16.68
N SER A 187 6.72 20.03 -17.14
CA SER A 187 6.83 18.98 -18.16
C SER A 187 7.50 17.74 -17.58
N ALA A 188 7.15 16.58 -18.12
CA ALA A 188 7.80 15.31 -17.80
C ALA A 188 8.92 15.04 -18.81
N LEU A 189 10.05 14.52 -18.33
CA LEU A 189 11.21 14.18 -19.13
C LEU A 189 11.69 12.76 -18.78
N LEU A 190 11.92 11.91 -19.77
CA LEU A 190 12.58 10.62 -19.64
C LEU A 190 14.03 10.77 -20.07
N VAL A 191 14.96 10.51 -19.15
CA VAL A 191 16.37 10.73 -19.37
C VAL A 191 17.16 9.48 -18.99
N GLU A 192 17.94 8.96 -19.93
CA GLU A 192 18.89 7.87 -19.70
C GLU A 192 20.14 8.46 -19.04
N ARG A 193 20.57 7.89 -17.92
CA ARG A 193 21.64 8.48 -17.11
C ARG A 193 22.99 8.45 -17.83
N ASP A 194 23.28 7.38 -18.56
CA ASP A 194 24.51 7.23 -19.33
C ASP A 194 24.54 8.12 -20.59
N ALA A 195 23.39 8.63 -21.02
CA ALA A 195 23.29 9.57 -22.14
C ALA A 195 23.53 11.03 -21.71
N LEU A 196 23.64 11.31 -20.42
CA LEU A 196 23.88 12.66 -19.90
C LEU A 196 25.39 12.96 -19.83
N PRO A 197 25.82 14.20 -20.11
CA PRO A 197 27.23 14.57 -20.02
C PRO A 197 27.78 14.41 -18.60
N ALA A 198 29.00 13.88 -18.48
CA ALA A 198 29.63 13.59 -17.18
C ALA A 198 29.73 14.81 -16.24
N GLY A 199 29.73 16.04 -16.76
CA GLY A 199 29.76 17.29 -15.97
C GLY A 199 28.39 17.92 -15.70
N GLY A 200 27.30 17.39 -16.28
CA GLY A 200 25.96 17.98 -16.17
C GLY A 200 25.18 17.53 -14.93
N ILE A 201 25.63 16.46 -14.25
CA ILE A 201 24.97 15.89 -13.08
C ILE A 201 25.93 15.78 -11.91
N THR A 202 25.47 16.16 -10.72
CA THR A 202 26.14 15.87 -9.46
C THR A 202 25.25 15.00 -8.58
N ALA A 203 25.78 13.88 -8.10
CA ALA A 203 25.11 13.08 -7.08
C ALA A 203 25.24 13.77 -5.72
N LEU A 204 24.13 13.98 -5.03
CA LEU A 204 24.13 14.56 -3.68
C LEU A 204 24.31 13.47 -2.61
N PRO A 205 24.77 13.84 -1.39
CA PRO A 205 24.95 12.88 -0.32
C PRO A 205 23.70 12.07 0.00
N ARG A 206 23.90 10.82 0.41
CA ARG A 206 22.84 9.94 0.87
C ARG A 206 22.22 10.46 2.17
N HIS A 207 20.89 10.51 2.22
CA HIS A 207 20.12 10.74 3.43
C HIS A 207 20.05 9.48 4.27
N ARG A 208 20.41 9.59 5.55
CA ARG A 208 20.24 8.50 6.52
C ARG A 208 18.80 8.52 7.03
N THR A 209 18.01 7.53 6.65
CA THR A 209 16.62 7.38 7.06
C THR A 209 16.49 6.54 8.33
N LEU A 210 15.44 6.79 9.12
CA LEU A 210 15.12 5.98 10.29
C LEU A 210 14.68 4.57 9.85
N GLY A 211 13.67 4.49 8.99
CA GLY A 211 13.19 3.26 8.35
C GLY A 211 13.78 3.05 6.96
N ILE A 212 13.49 1.91 6.36
CA ILE A 212 13.90 1.48 5.01
C ILE A 212 15.40 1.65 4.74
N ARG A 213 16.24 1.36 5.72
CA ARG A 213 17.67 1.71 5.68
C ARG A 213 18.43 1.06 4.53
N GLY A 214 17.93 -0.04 3.96
CA GLY A 214 18.49 -0.63 2.73
C GLY A 214 18.16 0.13 1.45
N CYS A 215 17.15 1.01 1.45
CA CYS A 215 16.80 1.86 0.32
C CYS A 215 17.71 3.09 0.32
N GLN A 216 18.40 3.34 -0.80
CA GLN A 216 19.36 4.43 -0.91
C GLN A 216 18.64 5.73 -1.28
N VAL A 217 18.25 6.51 -0.28
CA VAL A 217 17.67 7.83 -0.50
C VAL A 217 18.80 8.84 -0.69
N ALA A 218 18.93 9.42 -1.88
CA ALA A 218 19.94 10.43 -2.19
C ALA A 218 19.35 11.52 -3.08
N GLY A 219 20.07 12.63 -3.23
CA GLY A 219 19.68 13.69 -4.15
C GLY A 219 20.46 13.66 -5.45
N ILE A 220 19.99 14.43 -6.42
CA ILE A 220 20.65 14.64 -7.70
C ILE A 220 20.50 16.12 -8.07
N GLU A 221 21.58 16.70 -8.59
CA GLU A 221 21.64 18.08 -9.04
C GLU A 221 22.03 18.12 -10.51
N PHE A 222 21.36 18.98 -11.26
CA PHE A 222 21.62 19.26 -12.66
C PHE A 222 22.15 20.68 -12.79
N ASN A 223 23.27 20.84 -13.48
CA ASN A 223 23.88 22.13 -13.74
C ASN A 223 23.92 22.38 -15.25
N ASP A 224 22.94 23.13 -15.74
CA ASP A 224 22.77 23.46 -17.15
C ASP A 224 22.96 22.24 -18.09
N CYS A 225 22.42 21.09 -17.66
CA CYS A 225 22.66 19.81 -18.28
C CYS A 225 21.86 19.71 -19.58
N PRO A 226 22.49 19.56 -20.76
CA PRO A 226 21.76 19.37 -22.00
C PRO A 226 21.07 18.01 -22.00
N VAL A 227 19.85 18.00 -22.52
CA VAL A 227 18.97 16.85 -22.64
C VAL A 227 18.34 16.90 -24.04
N PRO A 228 18.27 15.76 -24.75
CA PRO A 228 17.71 15.74 -26.09
C PRO A 228 16.22 16.09 -26.09
N ALA A 229 15.74 16.69 -27.18
CA ALA A 229 14.33 17.03 -27.37
C ALA A 229 13.39 15.82 -27.16
N GLN A 230 13.82 14.63 -27.61
CA GLN A 230 13.06 13.39 -27.47
C GLN A 230 12.89 12.90 -26.02
N ALA A 231 13.56 13.53 -25.05
CA ALA A 231 13.35 13.25 -23.64
C ALA A 231 11.95 13.69 -23.17
N LEU A 232 11.32 14.65 -23.85
CA LEU A 232 9.99 15.12 -23.47
C LEU A 232 8.96 13.98 -23.50
N VAL A 233 8.21 13.84 -22.41
CA VAL A 233 7.15 12.84 -22.25
C VAL A 233 5.81 13.55 -22.30
N GLY A 234 4.98 13.15 -23.25
CA GLY A 234 3.68 13.79 -23.51
C GLY A 234 3.81 15.24 -23.98
N GLU A 235 2.77 16.01 -23.73
CA GLU A 235 2.70 17.42 -24.12
C GLU A 235 3.48 18.34 -23.16
N PRO A 236 4.27 19.31 -23.67
CA PRO A 236 4.95 20.28 -22.82
C PRO A 236 3.95 21.06 -21.96
N GLY A 237 4.31 21.28 -20.68
CA GLY A 237 3.50 22.02 -19.71
C GLY A 237 2.34 21.23 -19.10
N ARG A 238 2.10 19.99 -19.52
CA ARG A 238 1.02 19.12 -19.01
C ARG A 238 1.47 18.10 -17.97
N GLY A 239 2.72 18.17 -17.51
CA GLY A 239 3.32 17.24 -16.55
C GLY A 239 2.64 17.23 -15.18
N LEU A 240 2.12 18.37 -14.70
CA LEU A 240 1.38 18.39 -13.43
C LEU A 240 0.03 17.67 -13.54
N GLU A 241 -0.71 17.91 -14.63
CA GLU A 241 -1.97 17.23 -14.90
C GLU A 241 -1.77 15.71 -15.03
N LEU A 242 -0.74 15.31 -15.77
CA LEU A 242 -0.34 13.91 -15.90
C LEU A 242 -0.12 13.25 -14.53
N VAL A 243 0.65 13.89 -13.65
CA VAL A 243 0.93 13.39 -12.30
C VAL A 243 -0.33 13.25 -11.46
N LEU A 244 -1.20 14.26 -11.50
CA LEU A 244 -2.45 14.24 -10.73
C LEU A 244 -3.36 13.08 -11.17
N ARG A 245 -3.40 12.77 -12.46
CA ARG A 245 -4.17 11.64 -13.01
C ARG A 245 -3.59 10.28 -12.58
N ILE A 246 -2.28 10.07 -12.77
CA ILE A 246 -1.64 8.79 -12.44
C ILE A 246 -1.53 8.51 -10.93
N PHE A 247 -1.88 9.47 -10.06
CA PHE A 247 -2.00 9.20 -8.64
C PHE A 247 -3.04 8.16 -8.29
N ALA A 248 -4.08 7.98 -9.11
CA ALA A 248 -5.02 6.87 -8.95
C ALA A 248 -4.30 5.50 -8.95
N VAL A 249 -3.22 5.37 -9.74
CA VAL A 249 -2.40 4.14 -9.82
C VAL A 249 -1.34 4.11 -8.72
N SER A 250 -0.53 5.16 -8.62
CA SER A 250 0.62 5.16 -7.72
C SER A 250 0.24 5.17 -6.24
N ARG A 251 -0.88 5.82 -5.88
CA ARG A 251 -1.38 5.88 -4.50
C ARG A 251 -2.17 4.63 -4.10
N SER A 252 -2.63 3.80 -5.04
CA SER A 252 -3.34 2.55 -4.74
C SER A 252 -2.37 1.37 -4.59
N VAL A 253 -1.45 1.13 -5.53
CA VAL A 253 -0.62 -0.10 -5.56
C VAL A 253 0.34 -0.20 -4.37
N GLY A 254 1.10 0.87 -4.09
CA GLY A 254 2.16 0.85 -3.07
C GLY A 254 1.64 0.48 -1.68
N PRO A 255 0.67 1.22 -1.12
CA PRO A 255 0.08 0.88 0.18
C PRO A 255 -0.60 -0.49 0.19
N SER A 256 -1.26 -0.88 -0.90
CA SER A 256 -1.92 -2.19 -1.03
C SER A 256 -0.94 -3.36 -0.96
N ALA A 257 0.22 -3.22 -1.60
CA ALA A 257 1.28 -4.21 -1.52
C ALA A 257 1.92 -4.24 -0.12
N ALA A 258 2.06 -3.08 0.51
CA ALA A 258 2.77 -2.95 1.76
C ALA A 258 2.01 -3.46 3.00
N LEU A 259 0.75 -3.90 2.82
CA LEU A 259 0.03 -4.74 3.80
C LEU A 259 0.84 -5.98 4.22
N GLY A 260 1.76 -6.46 3.38
CA GLY A 260 2.68 -7.53 3.73
C GLY A 260 3.53 -7.25 4.99
N CYS A 261 3.90 -5.99 5.23
CA CYS A 261 4.63 -5.63 6.45
C CYS A 261 3.78 -5.87 7.71
N ALA A 262 2.49 -5.50 7.65
CA ALA A 262 1.56 -5.66 8.76
C ALA A 262 1.17 -7.14 8.96
N ASP A 263 1.04 -7.93 7.90
CA ASP A 263 0.88 -9.40 7.97
C ASP A 263 2.03 -10.04 8.76
N THR A 264 3.27 -9.64 8.44
CA THR A 264 4.48 -10.15 9.11
C THR A 264 4.57 -9.69 10.55
N ALA A 265 4.17 -8.45 10.83
CA ALA A 265 4.11 -7.92 12.20
C ALA A 265 3.10 -8.72 13.06
N LEU A 266 1.88 -8.94 12.55
CA LEU A 266 0.88 -9.76 13.23
C LEU A 266 1.39 -11.19 13.43
N ARG A 267 2.01 -11.80 12.40
CA ARG A 267 2.59 -13.15 12.52
C ARG A 267 3.62 -13.26 13.63
N THR A 268 4.50 -12.27 13.74
CA THR A 268 5.55 -12.25 14.77
C THR A 268 4.94 -12.08 16.17
N ALA A 269 3.91 -11.24 16.29
CA ALA A 269 3.19 -11.08 17.55
C ALA A 269 2.39 -12.33 17.96
N VAL A 270 1.77 -13.04 17.01
CA VAL A 270 1.13 -14.34 17.25
C VAL A 270 2.17 -15.36 17.71
N ALA A 271 3.33 -15.44 17.05
CA ALA A 271 4.41 -16.33 17.45
C ALA A 271 4.84 -16.06 18.90
N CYS A 272 5.09 -14.80 19.24
CA CYS A 272 5.43 -14.39 20.61
C CYS A 272 4.34 -14.75 21.63
N ALA A 273 3.06 -14.57 21.28
CA ALA A 273 1.95 -14.87 22.18
C ALA A 273 1.77 -16.39 22.38
N VAL A 274 1.99 -17.19 21.34
CA VAL A 274 1.97 -18.66 21.41
C VAL A 274 3.15 -19.19 22.22
N ASP A 275 4.37 -18.71 21.95
CA ASP A 275 5.59 -19.15 22.65
C ASP A 275 5.53 -18.86 24.16
N ARG A 276 4.79 -17.83 24.56
CA ARG A 276 4.58 -17.44 25.97
C ARG A 276 3.34 -18.08 26.62
N GLY A 277 2.59 -18.92 25.91
CA GLY A 277 1.37 -19.54 26.45
C GLY A 277 0.18 -18.58 26.62
N ALA A 278 0.25 -17.36 26.09
CA ALA A 278 -0.81 -16.36 26.19
C ALA A 278 -2.03 -16.66 25.28
N VAL A 279 -1.86 -17.57 24.32
CA VAL A 279 -2.92 -18.08 23.43
C VAL A 279 -2.65 -19.54 23.04
N GLY A 280 -3.68 -20.30 22.71
CA GLY A 280 -3.56 -21.69 22.23
C GLY A 280 -4.02 -22.74 23.25
N ALA A 281 -3.77 -24.02 22.95
CA ALA A 281 -4.28 -25.17 23.72
C ALA A 281 -3.70 -25.26 25.15
N ASP A 282 -2.51 -24.69 25.37
CA ASP A 282 -1.80 -24.73 26.66
C ASP A 282 -2.05 -23.46 27.51
N SER A 283 -3.05 -22.63 27.18
CA SER A 283 -3.24 -21.29 27.79
C SER A 283 -3.86 -21.25 29.19
N ASP A 284 -3.96 -22.40 29.87
CA ASP A 284 -4.59 -22.52 31.20
C ASP A 284 -3.75 -21.97 32.38
N SER A 285 -2.47 -21.65 32.17
CA SER A 285 -1.55 -21.28 33.27
C SER A 285 -1.35 -19.77 33.50
N ASP A 286 -1.75 -18.91 32.57
CA ASP A 286 -1.56 -17.45 32.66
C ASP A 286 -2.85 -16.73 33.09
N GLY A 287 -2.76 -15.77 34.02
CA GLY A 287 -3.93 -15.13 34.61
C GLY A 287 -4.93 -14.54 33.58
N PRO A 288 -6.25 -14.56 33.86
CA PRO A 288 -7.32 -14.33 32.88
C PRO A 288 -7.27 -12.98 32.15
N GLN A 289 -6.69 -11.95 32.77
CA GLN A 289 -6.59 -10.60 32.20
C GLN A 289 -5.54 -10.51 31.08
N ARG A 290 -4.39 -11.19 31.21
CA ARG A 290 -3.34 -11.20 30.17
C ARG A 290 -3.80 -11.98 28.95
N LEU A 291 -4.48 -13.10 29.16
CA LEU A 291 -5.15 -13.87 28.12
C LEU A 291 -6.15 -12.97 27.37
N SER A 292 -7.03 -12.26 28.07
CA SER A 292 -8.03 -11.39 27.43
C SER A 292 -7.41 -10.27 26.58
N HIS A 293 -6.36 -9.60 27.07
CA HIS A 293 -5.68 -8.54 26.30
C HIS A 293 -5.02 -9.08 25.03
N ALA A 294 -4.32 -10.21 25.12
CA ALA A 294 -3.66 -10.81 23.95
C ALA A 294 -4.68 -11.22 22.87
N ARG A 295 -5.80 -11.84 23.29
CA ARG A 295 -6.89 -12.26 22.39
C ARG A 295 -7.47 -11.08 21.61
N SER A 296 -7.90 -10.03 22.30
CA SER A 296 -8.48 -8.84 21.65
C SER A 296 -7.47 -8.06 20.81
N THR A 297 -6.19 -8.00 21.23
CA THR A 297 -5.13 -7.35 20.43
C THR A 297 -4.91 -8.07 19.11
N LEU A 298 -4.79 -9.40 19.12
CA LEU A 298 -4.54 -10.19 17.91
C LEU A 298 -5.75 -10.21 16.96
N ALA A 299 -6.95 -10.43 17.50
CA ALA A 299 -8.19 -10.37 16.71
C ALA A 299 -8.39 -8.97 16.12
N GLY A 300 -8.13 -7.92 16.91
CA GLY A 300 -8.23 -6.54 16.48
C GLY A 300 -7.28 -6.18 15.35
N ALA A 301 -6.02 -6.57 15.46
CA ALA A 301 -5.02 -6.35 14.43
C ALA A 301 -5.36 -7.09 13.12
N PHE A 302 -5.91 -8.31 13.23
CA PHE A 302 -6.38 -9.05 12.07
C PHE A 302 -7.53 -8.32 11.37
N VAL A 303 -8.49 -7.78 12.11
CA VAL A 303 -9.59 -6.99 11.55
C VAL A 303 -9.09 -5.69 10.90
N ASP A 304 -8.13 -4.98 11.50
CA ASP A 304 -7.56 -3.76 10.90
C ASP A 304 -6.81 -4.07 9.59
N LEU A 305 -6.14 -5.22 9.51
CA LEU A 305 -5.55 -5.74 8.27
C LEU A 305 -6.62 -5.99 7.19
N LEU A 306 -7.70 -6.71 7.51
CA LEU A 306 -8.79 -6.98 6.57
C LEU A 306 -9.52 -5.70 6.13
N LEU A 307 -9.68 -4.75 7.04
CA LEU A 307 -10.25 -3.42 6.77
C LEU A 307 -9.42 -2.68 5.71
N CYS A 308 -8.11 -2.65 5.92
CA CYS A 308 -7.19 -2.01 4.99
C CYS A 308 -7.13 -2.76 3.64
N ASP A 309 -7.15 -4.10 3.65
CA ASP A 309 -7.10 -4.91 2.43
C ASP A 309 -8.39 -4.81 1.60
N GLY A 310 -9.55 -4.68 2.25
CA GLY A 310 -10.82 -4.41 1.57
C GLY A 310 -10.80 -3.08 0.82
N LEU A 311 -10.31 -2.01 1.47
CA LEU A 311 -10.17 -0.70 0.83
C LEU A 311 -9.11 -0.71 -0.30
N ALA A 312 -7.99 -1.40 -0.09
CA ALA A 312 -6.94 -1.61 -1.08
C ALA A 312 -7.46 -2.33 -2.33
N LEU A 313 -8.26 -3.38 -2.15
CA LEU A 313 -8.92 -4.11 -3.24
C LEU A 313 -9.81 -3.17 -4.07
N VAL A 314 -10.67 -2.41 -3.41
CA VAL A 314 -11.54 -1.42 -4.07
C VAL A 314 -10.71 -0.41 -4.84
N ALA A 315 -9.69 0.19 -4.22
CA ALA A 315 -8.90 1.24 -4.86
C ALA A 315 -8.10 0.75 -6.08
N THR A 316 -7.56 -0.46 -6.02
CA THR A 316 -6.81 -1.04 -7.14
C THR A 316 -7.72 -1.46 -8.30
N ARG A 317 -8.93 -1.93 -8.01
CA ARG A 317 -9.91 -2.32 -9.04
C ARG A 317 -10.73 -1.17 -9.59
N ALA A 318 -10.90 -0.12 -8.80
CA ALA A 318 -11.52 1.14 -9.21
C ALA A 318 -10.90 1.69 -10.50
N VAL A 319 -9.57 1.61 -10.61
CA VAL A 319 -8.83 2.07 -11.78
C VAL A 319 -9.26 1.34 -13.07
N HIS A 320 -9.76 0.11 -12.95
CA HIS A 320 -10.25 -0.65 -14.10
C HIS A 320 -11.75 -0.43 -14.37
N LEU A 321 -12.56 -0.28 -13.31
CA LEU A 321 -14.02 -0.27 -13.41
C LEU A 321 -14.61 1.14 -13.53
N PHE A 322 -13.99 2.12 -12.90
CA PHE A 322 -14.38 3.53 -12.85
C PHE A 322 -13.12 4.41 -12.77
N PRO A 323 -12.28 4.41 -13.81
CA PRO A 323 -10.98 5.12 -13.82
C PRO A 323 -11.11 6.62 -13.49
N GLU A 324 -12.22 7.24 -13.84
CA GLU A 324 -12.50 8.66 -13.56
C GLU A 324 -12.62 8.94 -12.05
N ASP A 325 -13.12 7.98 -11.27
CA ASP A 325 -13.36 8.11 -9.83
C ASP A 325 -12.23 7.51 -8.97
N ALA A 326 -11.35 6.72 -9.59
CA ALA A 326 -10.36 5.90 -8.89
C ALA A 326 -9.39 6.71 -8.01
N GLY A 327 -9.11 7.97 -8.37
CA GLY A 327 -8.25 8.87 -7.61
C GLY A 327 -8.71 9.10 -6.17
N LEU A 328 -10.03 9.04 -5.92
CA LEU A 328 -10.64 9.23 -4.60
C LEU A 328 -10.26 8.10 -3.64
N TYR A 329 -10.45 6.86 -4.10
CA TYR A 329 -10.13 5.66 -3.31
C TYR A 329 -8.63 5.47 -3.14
N ALA A 330 -7.84 5.77 -4.17
CA ALA A 330 -6.39 5.73 -4.08
C ALA A 330 -5.85 6.74 -3.06
N ALA A 331 -6.42 7.95 -3.00
CA ALA A 331 -6.09 8.92 -1.97
C ALA A 331 -6.48 8.42 -0.57
N ALA A 332 -7.69 7.85 -0.41
CA ALA A 332 -8.16 7.26 0.85
C ALA A 332 -7.23 6.17 1.38
N VAL A 333 -6.86 5.21 0.53
CA VAL A 333 -5.86 4.17 0.81
C VAL A 333 -4.55 4.80 1.30
N LYS A 334 -4.05 5.81 0.60
CA LYS A 334 -2.72 6.38 0.86
C LYS A 334 -2.62 7.18 2.16
N TYR A 335 -3.70 7.82 2.64
CA TYR A 335 -3.66 8.50 3.95
C TYR A 335 -4.17 7.63 5.11
N LEU A 336 -5.14 6.75 4.90
CA LEU A 336 -5.78 6.00 5.98
C LEU A 336 -4.98 4.78 6.41
N MET A 337 -4.53 3.96 5.44
CA MET A 337 -3.85 2.69 5.76
C MET A 337 -2.57 2.89 6.57
N PRO A 338 -1.67 3.84 6.23
CA PRO A 338 -0.47 4.05 7.05
C PRO A 338 -0.79 4.40 8.50
N GLN A 339 -1.87 5.15 8.75
CA GLN A 339 -2.30 5.51 10.10
C GLN A 339 -2.80 4.27 10.85
N LEU A 340 -3.78 3.54 10.28
CA LEU A 340 -4.36 2.36 10.92
C LEU A 340 -3.33 1.26 11.17
N LEU A 341 -2.46 0.99 10.20
CA LEU A 341 -1.45 -0.06 10.33
C LEU A 341 -0.34 0.34 11.30
N THR A 342 -0.01 1.64 11.42
CA THR A 342 0.94 2.13 12.43
C THR A 342 0.36 1.97 13.83
N ASP A 343 -0.89 2.39 14.06
CA ASP A 343 -1.58 2.18 15.34
C ASP A 343 -1.60 0.69 15.71
N THR A 344 -1.98 -0.17 14.76
CA THR A 344 -2.03 -1.63 14.92
C THR A 344 -0.65 -2.20 15.29
N ALA A 345 0.41 -1.75 14.62
CA ALA A 345 1.76 -2.21 14.89
C ALA A 345 2.23 -1.84 16.30
N TYR A 346 1.87 -0.65 16.80
CA TYR A 346 2.14 -0.25 18.18
C TYR A 346 1.29 -1.03 19.19
N GLU A 347 0.02 -1.30 18.91
CA GLU A 347 -0.82 -2.17 19.76
C GLU A 347 -0.19 -3.57 19.89
N LEU A 348 0.23 -4.17 18.77
CA LEU A 348 0.91 -5.47 18.76
C LEU A 348 2.23 -5.48 19.54
N SER A 349 2.96 -4.36 19.56
CA SER A 349 4.23 -4.25 20.29
C SER A 349 4.07 -4.50 21.80
N THR A 350 2.86 -4.27 22.34
CA THR A 350 2.56 -4.53 23.77
C THR A 350 2.64 -6.02 24.11
N LEU A 351 2.40 -6.92 23.15
CA LEU A 351 2.49 -8.37 23.33
C LEU A 351 3.96 -8.84 23.39
N LEU A 352 4.83 -8.16 22.65
CA LEU A 352 6.27 -8.46 22.66
C LEU A 352 6.94 -7.97 23.95
N GLY A 353 6.47 -6.87 24.54
CA GLY A 353 7.06 -6.28 25.75
C GLY A 353 8.52 -5.87 25.50
N ALA A 354 9.44 -6.26 26.38
CA ALA A 354 10.86 -5.87 26.27
C ALA A 354 11.53 -6.33 24.97
N ASP A 355 11.10 -7.46 24.39
CA ASP A 355 11.65 -7.99 23.14
C ASP A 355 11.44 -7.05 21.94
N PHE A 356 10.45 -6.15 22.02
CA PHE A 356 10.26 -5.10 21.01
C PHE A 356 11.50 -4.18 20.87
N HIS A 357 12.26 -4.00 21.95
CA HIS A 357 13.45 -3.15 21.96
C HIS A 357 14.73 -3.88 21.53
N ALA A 358 14.69 -5.21 21.44
CA ALA A 358 15.83 -6.02 21.05
C ALA A 358 16.22 -5.76 19.59
N ARG A 359 17.54 -5.72 19.34
CA ARG A 359 18.08 -5.60 17.98
C ARG A 359 18.22 -6.95 17.29
N ASP A 360 18.36 -8.00 18.09
CA ASP A 360 18.61 -9.37 17.69
C ASP A 360 17.59 -10.30 18.37
N GLY A 361 17.58 -11.58 17.98
CA GLY A 361 16.67 -12.59 18.53
C GLY A 361 15.45 -12.88 17.65
N ALA A 362 14.60 -13.79 18.12
CA ALA A 362 13.53 -14.41 17.33
C ALA A 362 12.49 -13.42 16.79
N TYR A 363 12.29 -12.28 17.47
CA TYR A 363 11.27 -11.29 17.12
C TYR A 363 11.84 -9.98 16.56
N ALA A 364 13.16 -9.87 16.35
CA ALA A 364 13.83 -8.63 15.93
C ALA A 364 13.31 -8.06 14.60
N ALA A 365 12.81 -8.92 13.70
CA ALA A 365 12.17 -8.52 12.45
C ALA A 365 10.93 -7.64 12.68
N PHE A 366 10.20 -7.83 13.79
CA PHE A 366 9.04 -7.01 14.13
C PHE A 366 9.42 -5.54 14.27
N ARG A 367 10.46 -5.22 15.05
CA ARG A 367 10.92 -3.84 15.26
C ARG A 367 11.29 -3.17 13.95
N LYS A 368 11.97 -3.90 13.06
CA LYS A 368 12.29 -3.41 11.72
C LYS A 368 11.01 -3.11 10.92
N ASN A 369 10.04 -4.01 10.92
CA ASN A 369 8.76 -3.81 10.25
C ASN A 369 8.00 -2.60 10.80
N VAL A 370 7.87 -2.45 12.12
CA VAL A 370 7.21 -1.29 12.74
C VAL A 370 7.88 0.03 12.37
N ARG A 371 9.22 0.04 12.28
CA ARG A 371 9.99 1.22 11.89
C ARG A 371 9.87 1.55 10.39
N ASP A 372 9.75 0.54 9.54
CA ASP A 372 9.67 0.70 8.09
C ASP A 372 8.22 0.97 7.62
N LEU A 373 7.21 0.55 8.38
CA LEU A 373 5.79 0.67 8.01
C LEU A 373 5.32 2.13 7.82
N PRO A 374 5.67 3.11 8.68
CA PRO A 374 5.31 4.52 8.46
C PRO A 374 5.89 5.10 7.15
N VAL A 375 6.97 4.50 6.65
CA VAL A 375 7.64 4.91 5.41
C VAL A 375 6.81 4.54 4.17
N ILE A 376 5.90 3.58 4.26
CA ILE A 376 4.87 3.33 3.22
C ILE A 376 4.01 4.59 3.00
N GLY A 377 3.83 5.39 4.07
CA GLY A 377 3.22 6.70 4.07
C GLY A 377 4.12 7.82 3.52
N LEU A 378 5.45 7.68 3.69
CA LEU A 378 6.52 8.69 3.51
C LEU A 378 6.07 10.15 3.46
N GLY A 379 5.51 10.55 4.59
CA GLY A 379 5.41 11.91 5.06
C GLY A 379 4.00 12.24 5.55
N ALA A 380 3.92 12.92 6.70
CA ALA A 380 2.72 13.71 7.04
C ALA A 380 2.32 14.64 5.87
N ALA A 381 3.29 15.06 5.05
CA ALA A 381 3.08 15.75 3.77
C ALA A 381 2.37 14.90 2.70
N GLY A 382 2.60 13.59 2.63
CA GLY A 382 1.92 12.67 1.72
C GLY A 382 0.45 12.45 2.11
N SER A 383 0.17 12.20 3.41
CA SER A 383 -1.20 12.10 3.91
C SER A 383 -1.96 13.42 3.77
N ALA A 384 -1.33 14.55 4.11
CA ALA A 384 -1.91 15.87 3.90
C ALA A 384 -2.19 16.15 2.41
N ALA A 385 -1.25 15.85 1.50
CA ALA A 385 -1.46 16.01 0.06
C ALA A 385 -2.59 15.11 -0.48
N CYS A 386 -2.75 13.90 0.05
CA CYS A 386 -3.85 13.01 -0.31
C CYS A 386 -5.19 13.57 0.18
N ARG A 387 -5.27 14.04 1.43
CA ARG A 387 -6.49 14.68 1.96
C ARG A 387 -6.82 15.98 1.20
N ALA A 388 -5.82 16.79 0.87
CA ALA A 388 -5.95 17.96 0.01
C ALA A 388 -6.48 17.63 -1.40
N THR A 389 -6.34 16.39 -1.87
CA THR A 389 -6.97 15.92 -3.11
C THR A 389 -8.46 15.62 -2.89
N VAL A 390 -8.85 15.11 -1.72
CA VAL A 390 -10.22 14.67 -1.40
C VAL A 390 -11.11 15.82 -0.92
N THR A 391 -10.63 16.62 0.03
CA THR A 391 -11.42 17.65 0.73
C THR A 391 -12.18 18.59 -0.21
N PRO A 392 -11.59 19.15 -1.29
CA PRO A 392 -12.30 20.05 -2.20
C PRO A 392 -13.45 19.38 -2.97
N GLN A 393 -13.47 18.05 -3.06
CA GLN A 393 -14.47 17.29 -3.81
C GLN A 393 -15.67 16.90 -2.95
N LEU A 394 -15.51 16.85 -1.62
CA LEU A 394 -16.54 16.37 -0.69
C LEU A 394 -17.88 17.12 -0.81
N PRO A 395 -17.94 18.47 -0.90
CA PRO A 395 -19.24 19.15 -0.97
C PRO A 395 -20.05 18.80 -2.21
N ARG A 396 -19.37 18.63 -3.36
CA ARG A 396 -20.01 18.21 -4.60
C ARG A 396 -20.50 16.76 -4.49
N LEU A 397 -19.64 15.84 -4.04
CA LEU A 397 -20.00 14.43 -3.87
C LEU A 397 -21.17 14.24 -2.88
N ALA A 398 -21.16 14.99 -1.79
CA ALA A 398 -22.23 15.03 -0.80
C ALA A 398 -23.59 15.44 -1.39
N ARG A 399 -23.60 16.30 -2.41
CA ARG A 399 -24.83 16.72 -3.10
C ARG A 399 -25.30 15.73 -4.16
N THR A 400 -24.37 15.12 -4.90
CA THR A 400 -24.69 14.45 -6.17
C THR A 400 -24.43 12.94 -6.20
N ALA A 401 -23.56 12.42 -5.34
CA ALA A 401 -23.05 11.05 -5.44
C ALA A 401 -23.48 10.13 -4.29
N TRP A 402 -23.67 10.67 -3.08
CA TRP A 402 -24.00 9.87 -1.88
C TRP A 402 -25.51 9.68 -1.69
N CYS A 403 -26.20 9.30 -2.77
CA CYS A 403 -27.64 9.04 -2.77
C CYS A 403 -27.95 7.60 -3.21
N ALA A 404 -29.08 7.08 -2.77
CA ALA A 404 -29.53 5.71 -3.05
C ALA A 404 -30.01 5.48 -4.50
N THR A 405 -29.79 6.43 -5.41
CA THR A 405 -30.25 6.36 -6.80
C THR A 405 -29.17 5.94 -7.79
N ALA A 406 -27.93 5.73 -7.36
CA ALA A 406 -26.86 5.25 -8.23
C ALA A 406 -26.96 3.73 -8.48
N ALA A 407 -26.51 3.26 -9.65
CA ALA A 407 -26.38 1.84 -9.91
C ALA A 407 -25.38 1.19 -8.95
N ALA A 408 -25.67 -0.03 -8.49
CA ALA A 408 -24.71 -0.79 -7.70
C ALA A 408 -23.41 -0.98 -8.50
N PRO A 409 -22.22 -0.86 -7.87
CA PRO A 409 -20.96 -1.04 -8.56
C PRO A 409 -20.86 -2.48 -9.11
N ALA A 410 -20.14 -2.62 -10.22
CA ALA A 410 -19.91 -3.91 -10.87
C ALA A 410 -19.37 -4.95 -9.86
N ASP A 411 -19.86 -6.19 -9.96
CA ASP A 411 -19.49 -7.30 -9.07
C ASP A 411 -17.97 -7.51 -8.97
N GLY A 412 -17.25 -7.21 -10.05
CA GLY A 412 -15.80 -7.25 -10.11
C GLY A 412 -15.10 -6.37 -9.08
N LEU A 413 -15.77 -5.35 -8.52
CA LEU A 413 -15.17 -4.47 -7.53
C LEU A 413 -14.81 -5.21 -6.23
N PHE A 414 -15.62 -6.18 -5.82
CA PHE A 414 -15.52 -6.85 -4.52
C PHE A 414 -15.18 -8.34 -4.61
N ARG A 415 -15.49 -9.01 -5.73
CA ARG A 415 -15.33 -10.46 -5.87
C ARG A 415 -13.87 -10.88 -6.02
N LEU A 416 -13.29 -11.58 -5.04
CA LEU A 416 -11.83 -11.82 -5.01
C LEU A 416 -11.28 -12.53 -6.26
N ASP A 417 -12.02 -13.49 -6.80
CA ASP A 417 -11.68 -14.25 -8.00
C ASP A 417 -12.25 -13.63 -9.30
N ALA A 418 -12.47 -12.31 -9.31
CA ALA A 418 -12.96 -11.60 -10.47
C ALA A 418 -12.02 -11.72 -11.67
N ASP A 419 -12.32 -12.67 -12.55
CA ASP A 419 -11.78 -12.71 -13.90
C ASP A 419 -12.48 -11.64 -14.78
N GLY A 420 -11.73 -11.07 -15.72
CA GLY A 420 -12.30 -10.18 -16.74
C GLY A 420 -12.50 -8.71 -16.34
N LEU A 421 -11.73 -8.18 -15.37
CA LEU A 421 -11.64 -6.72 -15.20
C LEU A 421 -11.22 -6.06 -16.53
N PRO A 422 -11.80 -4.89 -16.89
CA PRO A 422 -11.40 -4.15 -18.09
C PRO A 422 -9.89 -3.87 -18.10
N PRO A 423 -9.25 -3.79 -19.29
CA PRO A 423 -7.86 -3.38 -19.40
C PRO A 423 -7.59 -2.03 -18.72
N LEU A 424 -6.35 -1.83 -18.29
CA LEU A 424 -5.92 -0.57 -17.68
C LEU A 424 -5.95 0.55 -18.72
N ASP A 425 -6.94 1.43 -18.63
CA ASP A 425 -7.07 2.62 -19.47
C ASP A 425 -6.59 3.86 -18.69
N LEU A 426 -5.31 4.21 -18.89
CA LEU A 426 -4.69 5.34 -18.22
C LEU A 426 -5.20 6.68 -18.74
N ASP A 427 -5.80 6.71 -19.93
CA ASP A 427 -6.29 7.95 -20.55
C ASP A 427 -7.58 8.43 -19.88
N ARG A 428 -8.39 7.51 -19.35
CA ARG A 428 -9.61 7.83 -18.60
C ARG A 428 -9.39 8.28 -17.16
N LEU A 429 -8.17 8.20 -16.64
CA LEU A 429 -7.87 8.67 -15.28
C LEU A 429 -8.11 10.18 -15.17
N SER A 430 -8.82 10.60 -14.12
CA SER A 430 -9.15 12.00 -13.85
C SER A 430 -8.56 12.47 -12.51
N PRO A 431 -8.12 13.74 -12.40
CA PRO A 431 -7.67 14.30 -11.13
C PRO A 431 -8.83 14.54 -10.14
N ALA A 432 -10.07 14.61 -10.63
CA ALA A 432 -11.28 14.79 -9.83
C ALA A 432 -12.33 13.76 -10.22
N ALA A 433 -12.93 13.11 -9.22
CA ALA A 433 -13.95 12.09 -9.42
C ALA A 433 -15.20 12.69 -10.07
N GLY A 434 -15.94 11.93 -10.87
CA GLY A 434 -17.28 12.25 -11.35
C GLY A 434 -18.35 11.87 -10.32
N GLY A 435 -18.18 10.72 -9.65
CA GLY A 435 -19.09 10.14 -8.67
C GLY A 435 -18.40 9.37 -7.55
N ASP A 436 -19.17 8.53 -6.84
CA ASP A 436 -18.70 7.69 -5.74
C ASP A 436 -19.53 6.39 -5.64
N PRO A 437 -19.31 5.42 -6.56
CA PRO A 437 -20.07 4.16 -6.55
C PRO A 437 -19.95 3.35 -5.25
N LEU A 438 -18.84 3.47 -4.51
CA LEU A 438 -18.66 2.73 -3.26
C LEU A 438 -19.57 3.29 -2.17
N ALA A 439 -19.56 4.62 -1.94
CA ALA A 439 -20.44 5.23 -0.95
C ALA A 439 -21.93 5.07 -1.32
N ALA A 440 -22.27 5.14 -2.61
CA ALA A 440 -23.63 4.86 -3.05
C ALA A 440 -24.06 3.41 -2.76
N SER A 441 -23.15 2.43 -2.91
CA SER A 441 -23.41 1.03 -2.58
C SER A 441 -23.73 0.80 -1.10
N LEU A 442 -23.15 1.59 -0.20
CA LEU A 442 -23.46 1.57 1.23
C LEU A 442 -24.90 2.04 1.48
N MET A 443 -25.33 3.13 0.85
CA MET A 443 -26.70 3.64 0.98
C MET A 443 -27.74 2.63 0.47
N LEU A 444 -27.46 1.96 -0.66
CA LEU A 444 -28.29 0.87 -1.17
C LEU A 444 -28.36 -0.32 -0.20
N ALA A 445 -27.23 -0.69 0.42
CA ALA A 445 -27.17 -1.79 1.37
C ALA A 445 -27.95 -1.50 2.66
N ALA A 446 -27.92 -0.25 3.14
CA ALA A 446 -28.64 0.17 4.35
C ALA A 446 -30.16 0.14 4.18
N GLY A 447 -30.67 0.34 2.96
CA GLY A 447 -32.10 0.25 2.64
C GLY A 447 -32.60 -1.15 2.29
N ALA A 448 -31.71 -2.14 2.16
CA ALA A 448 -32.06 -3.51 1.78
C ALA A 448 -32.46 -4.36 3.01
N PRO A 449 -33.25 -5.43 2.83
CA PRO A 449 -33.54 -6.39 3.90
C PRO A 449 -32.30 -7.25 4.24
N TRP A 450 -32.13 -7.57 5.53
CA TRP A 450 -30.98 -8.27 6.09
C TRP A 450 -31.38 -9.59 6.76
N PRO A 451 -31.46 -10.71 6.02
CA PRO A 451 -31.79 -12.00 6.62
C PRO A 451 -30.61 -12.53 7.44
N GLY A 452 -30.83 -12.81 8.73
CA GLY A 452 -29.94 -13.64 9.56
C GLY A 452 -28.93 -12.93 10.46
N SER A 453 -28.85 -11.59 10.52
CA SER A 453 -28.15 -10.86 11.58
C SER A 453 -28.70 -9.44 11.78
N ASP A 454 -29.50 -9.26 12.83
CA ASP A 454 -30.08 -7.95 13.21
C ASP A 454 -28.99 -6.95 13.59
N ARG A 455 -27.92 -7.41 14.26
CA ARG A 455 -26.78 -6.56 14.63
C ARG A 455 -26.06 -6.05 13.39
N LEU A 456 -25.79 -6.92 12.41
CA LEU A 456 -25.12 -6.48 11.19
C LEU A 456 -25.97 -5.45 10.42
N ALA A 457 -27.28 -5.66 10.37
CA ALA A 457 -28.22 -4.69 9.79
C ALA A 457 -28.20 -3.34 10.53
N GLU A 458 -28.10 -3.36 11.87
CA GLU A 458 -27.93 -2.15 12.69
C GLU A 458 -26.59 -1.46 12.40
N LEU A 459 -25.48 -2.18 12.39
CA LEU A 459 -24.14 -1.64 12.12
C LEU A 459 -24.04 -1.00 10.73
N VAL A 460 -24.64 -1.62 9.70
CA VAL A 460 -24.68 -1.06 8.35
C VAL A 460 -25.52 0.22 8.30
N ARG A 461 -26.66 0.25 8.99
CA ARG A 461 -27.49 1.47 9.11
C ARG A 461 -26.76 2.59 9.85
N LEU A 462 -26.02 2.27 10.91
CA LEU A 462 -25.16 3.22 11.61
C LEU A 462 -24.09 3.79 10.67
N LEU A 463 -23.39 2.95 9.91
CA LEU A 463 -22.37 3.41 8.97
C LEU A 463 -22.94 4.31 7.85
N ALA A 464 -24.13 3.98 7.34
CA ALA A 464 -24.85 4.84 6.39
C ALA A 464 -25.30 6.15 7.03
N GLY A 465 -25.68 6.13 8.32
CA GLY A 465 -25.95 7.32 9.12
C GLY A 465 -24.73 8.22 9.24
N GLU A 466 -23.54 7.66 9.44
CA GLU A 466 -22.28 8.42 9.45
C GLU A 466 -21.98 9.10 8.10
N LEU A 467 -22.34 8.45 6.97
CA LEU A 467 -22.26 9.08 5.65
C LEU A 467 -23.25 10.24 5.49
N ALA A 468 -24.46 10.12 6.05
CA ALA A 468 -25.42 11.22 6.09
C ALA A 468 -24.93 12.39 6.96
N LEU A 469 -24.37 12.11 8.14
CA LEU A 469 -23.76 13.13 9.00
C LEU A 469 -22.56 13.80 8.31
N LEU A 470 -21.74 13.03 7.57
CA LEU A 470 -20.65 13.58 6.77
C LEU A 470 -21.17 14.51 5.68
N ARG A 471 -22.26 14.14 4.99
CA ARG A 471 -22.93 14.98 3.99
C ARG A 471 -23.34 16.33 4.59
N ASP A 472 -23.95 16.32 5.76
CA ASP A 472 -24.35 17.54 6.47
C ASP A 472 -23.10 18.33 6.92
N GLY A 473 -22.07 17.66 7.41
CA GLY A 473 -20.80 18.26 7.81
C GLY A 473 -20.05 18.96 6.66
N CYS A 474 -20.27 18.53 5.42
CA CYS A 474 -19.71 19.16 4.22
C CYS A 474 -20.42 20.47 3.84
N THR A 475 -21.59 20.76 4.43
CA THR A 475 -22.27 22.04 4.22
C THR A 475 -21.40 23.19 4.75
N GLY A 476 -21.22 24.23 3.93
CA GLY A 476 -20.42 25.40 4.28
C GLY A 476 -18.94 25.34 3.88
N LEU A 477 -18.37 24.17 3.55
CA LEU A 477 -16.98 24.08 3.04
C LEU A 477 -16.78 24.89 1.75
N ASP A 478 -17.81 24.98 0.90
CA ASP A 478 -17.77 25.77 -0.34
C ASP A 478 -17.52 27.27 -0.11
N ARG A 479 -17.84 27.79 1.10
CA ARG A 479 -17.69 29.22 1.44
C ARG A 479 -16.26 29.60 1.84
N GLU A 480 -15.40 28.63 2.13
CA GLU A 480 -14.03 28.87 2.60
C GLU A 480 -12.98 28.89 1.46
N GLY A 481 -13.36 28.54 0.23
CA GLY A 481 -12.47 28.61 -0.94
C GLY A 481 -11.17 27.80 -0.76
N ARG A 482 -10.03 28.35 -1.22
CA ARG A 482 -8.70 27.68 -1.15
C ARG A 482 -8.16 27.52 0.29
N SER A 483 -8.78 28.15 1.30
CA SER A 483 -8.45 27.98 2.73
C SER A 483 -8.77 26.57 3.24
N ALA A 484 -9.70 25.85 2.59
CA ALA A 484 -10.11 24.50 2.96
C ALA A 484 -8.99 23.43 2.85
N LEU A 485 -7.90 23.70 2.12
CA LEU A 485 -6.77 22.78 1.94
C LEU A 485 -5.85 22.70 3.17
N ALA A 486 -5.95 23.66 4.09
CA ALA A 486 -5.20 23.71 5.35
C ALA A 486 -6.13 23.75 6.59
N ASP A 487 -7.44 23.66 6.39
CA ASP A 487 -8.44 23.72 7.45
C ASP A 487 -8.52 22.39 8.23
N PRO A 488 -8.34 22.39 9.56
CA PRO A 488 -8.48 21.20 10.40
C PRO A 488 -9.83 20.50 10.24
N ARG A 489 -10.93 21.25 9.99
CA ARG A 489 -12.25 20.66 9.79
C ARG A 489 -12.32 19.89 8.46
N GLY A 490 -11.80 20.45 7.37
CA GLY A 490 -11.65 19.76 6.09
C GLY A 490 -10.84 18.46 6.17
N HIS A 491 -9.78 18.44 6.98
CA HIS A 491 -9.00 17.23 7.25
C HIS A 491 -9.82 16.18 8.03
N ALA A 492 -10.52 16.57 9.09
CA ALA A 492 -11.34 15.67 9.88
C ALA A 492 -12.48 15.04 9.05
N LEU A 493 -13.11 15.81 8.17
CA LEU A 493 -14.14 15.29 7.26
C LEU A 493 -13.56 14.29 6.25
N ALA A 494 -12.37 14.54 5.72
CA ALA A 494 -11.68 13.59 4.85
C ALA A 494 -11.32 12.29 5.58
N GLU A 495 -10.85 12.36 6.84
CA GLU A 495 -10.58 11.16 7.64
C GLU A 495 -11.84 10.33 7.92
N ARG A 496 -12.95 10.99 8.28
CA ARG A 496 -14.26 10.34 8.45
C ARG A 496 -14.72 9.65 7.16
N TYR A 497 -14.57 10.33 6.03
CA TYR A 497 -14.87 9.76 4.72
C TYR A 497 -14.06 8.49 4.43
N GLY A 498 -12.74 8.50 4.69
CA GLY A 498 -11.89 7.33 4.50
C GLY A 498 -12.32 6.13 5.33
N LEU A 499 -12.67 6.34 6.60
CA LEU A 499 -13.19 5.30 7.49
C LEU A 499 -14.50 4.70 6.97
N ILE A 500 -15.42 5.54 6.50
CA ILE A 500 -16.69 5.11 5.90
C ILE A 500 -16.43 4.26 4.64
N LEU A 501 -15.52 4.69 3.76
CA LEU A 501 -15.14 3.91 2.58
C LEU A 501 -14.56 2.54 2.96
N ALA A 502 -13.72 2.46 4.00
CA ALA A 502 -13.15 1.21 4.45
C ALA A 502 -14.22 0.22 4.95
N GLY A 503 -15.20 0.72 5.71
CA GLY A 503 -16.37 -0.08 6.13
C GLY A 503 -17.24 -0.52 4.95
N ALA A 504 -17.50 0.39 4.00
CA ALA A 504 -18.26 0.08 2.78
C ALA A 504 -17.56 -0.97 1.90
N ALA A 505 -16.23 -0.91 1.82
CA ALA A 505 -15.42 -1.88 1.08
C ALA A 505 -15.54 -3.28 1.69
N CYS A 506 -15.40 -3.41 3.02
CA CYS A 506 -15.57 -4.69 3.73
C CYS A 506 -16.98 -5.25 3.56
N LEU A 507 -17.99 -4.39 3.66
CA LEU A 507 -19.38 -4.76 3.41
C LEU A 507 -19.56 -5.32 2.00
N GLY A 508 -18.99 -4.65 0.98
CA GLY A 508 -19.03 -5.12 -0.40
C GLY A 508 -18.36 -6.48 -0.58
N VAL A 509 -17.17 -6.68 -0.01
CA VAL A 509 -16.45 -7.97 -0.02
C VAL A 509 -17.29 -9.06 0.61
N TRP A 510 -17.75 -8.88 1.85
CA TRP A 510 -18.58 -9.87 2.55
C TRP A 510 -19.84 -10.25 1.75
N ARG A 511 -20.57 -9.27 1.22
CA ARG A 511 -21.80 -9.53 0.45
C ARG A 511 -21.54 -10.41 -0.77
N ARG A 512 -20.40 -10.27 -1.43
CA ARG A 512 -20.04 -11.08 -2.60
C ARG A 512 -19.45 -12.43 -2.25
N GLN A 513 -18.68 -12.52 -1.17
CA GLN A 513 -18.13 -13.80 -0.74
C GLN A 513 -19.23 -14.71 -0.14
N ARG A 514 -20.26 -14.14 0.51
CA ARG A 514 -21.41 -14.92 1.02
C ARG A 514 -22.18 -15.65 -0.08
N THR A 515 -22.24 -15.09 -1.28
CA THR A 515 -22.96 -15.71 -2.42
C THR A 515 -22.13 -16.78 -3.14
N ALA A 516 -20.84 -16.91 -2.84
CA ALA A 516 -19.87 -17.65 -3.65
C ALA A 516 -19.28 -18.92 -2.98
N ASP A 517 -19.87 -19.42 -1.86
CA ASP A 517 -19.51 -20.65 -1.09
C ASP A 517 -18.81 -20.42 0.29
N THR A 518 -18.64 -21.51 1.05
CA THR A 518 -18.22 -21.65 2.46
C THR A 518 -16.75 -21.29 2.71
N GLY A 519 -16.52 -20.24 3.49
CA GLY A 519 -15.18 -19.82 3.90
C GLY A 519 -15.23 -18.68 4.92
N PHE A 520 -14.08 -18.28 5.46
CA PHE A 520 -14.01 -17.24 6.50
C PHE A 520 -14.74 -15.96 6.11
N LEU A 521 -14.51 -15.46 4.87
CA LEU A 521 -15.08 -14.20 4.42
C LEU A 521 -16.59 -14.22 4.20
N ALA A 522 -17.21 -15.41 4.12
CA ALA A 522 -18.67 -15.55 4.05
C ALA A 522 -19.34 -15.40 5.44
N ARG A 523 -18.56 -15.59 6.53
CA ARG A 523 -19.05 -15.45 7.90
C ARG A 523 -19.28 -13.97 8.26
N PRO A 524 -20.32 -13.63 9.05
CA PRO A 524 -20.59 -12.24 9.42
C PRO A 524 -19.63 -11.69 10.48
N ASP A 525 -18.97 -12.54 11.28
CA ASP A 525 -18.23 -12.14 12.49
C ASP A 525 -17.13 -11.10 12.20
N TRP A 526 -16.37 -11.30 11.13
CA TRP A 526 -15.29 -10.39 10.75
C TRP A 526 -15.80 -9.05 10.23
N LEU A 527 -16.94 -9.05 9.52
CA LEU A 527 -17.57 -7.82 9.06
C LEU A 527 -18.17 -7.05 10.23
N GLU A 528 -18.84 -7.74 11.17
CA GLU A 528 -19.34 -7.10 12.40
C GLU A 528 -18.19 -6.43 13.16
N ALA A 529 -17.08 -7.13 13.38
CA ALA A 529 -15.91 -6.58 14.04
C ALA A 529 -15.29 -5.40 13.27
N ALA A 530 -15.20 -5.48 11.94
CA ALA A 530 -14.70 -4.39 11.09
C ALA A 530 -15.58 -3.14 11.20
N LEU A 531 -16.91 -3.29 11.11
CA LEU A 531 -17.86 -2.19 11.25
C LEU A 531 -17.84 -1.59 12.66
N ILE A 532 -17.77 -2.43 13.69
CA ILE A 532 -17.61 -1.99 15.09
C ILE A 532 -16.34 -1.13 15.25
N ARG A 533 -15.20 -1.55 14.69
CA ARG A 533 -13.95 -0.78 14.76
C ARG A 533 -14.07 0.55 14.02
N VAL A 534 -14.65 0.55 12.81
CA VAL A 534 -14.89 1.78 12.03
C VAL A 534 -15.78 2.75 12.78
N LEU A 535 -16.94 2.29 13.25
CA LEU A 535 -17.91 3.10 13.99
C LEU A 535 -17.34 3.64 15.30
N ARG A 536 -16.54 2.83 16.02
CA ARG A 536 -15.82 3.30 17.22
C ARG A 536 -14.87 4.45 16.89
N ARG A 537 -14.11 4.35 15.79
CA ARG A 537 -13.20 5.43 15.33
C ARG A 537 -13.96 6.66 14.84
N LEU A 538 -15.19 6.50 14.35
CA LEU A 538 -16.08 7.60 13.98
C LEU A 538 -16.76 8.27 15.18
N GLY A 539 -16.65 7.69 16.38
CA GLY A 539 -17.29 8.19 17.60
C GLY A 539 -18.77 7.80 17.72
N THR A 540 -19.24 6.83 16.94
CA THR A 540 -20.63 6.38 16.96
C THR A 540 -20.91 5.49 18.18
N ALA A 541 -22.05 5.68 18.83
CA ALA A 541 -22.52 4.78 19.87
C ALA A 541 -22.79 3.39 19.29
N LEU A 542 -22.24 2.35 19.93
CA LEU A 542 -22.29 0.97 19.43
C LEU A 542 -23.37 0.15 20.14
N PRO A 543 -23.96 -0.84 19.46
CA PRO A 543 -24.80 -1.84 20.13
C PRO A 543 -23.98 -2.66 21.12
N LYS A 544 -24.66 -3.39 22.02
CA LYS A 544 -24.00 -4.27 23.00
C LYS A 544 -23.19 -5.36 22.28
N ILE A 545 -21.88 -5.39 22.56
CA ILE A 545 -20.95 -6.37 22.00
C ILE A 545 -20.84 -7.56 22.97
N PRO A 546 -21.05 -8.81 22.52
CA PRO A 546 -20.83 -10.00 23.34
C PRO A 546 -19.38 -10.13 23.81
N PRO A 547 -19.12 -10.67 25.01
CA PRO A 547 -17.77 -10.82 25.54
C PRO A 547 -16.89 -11.79 24.73
N ASP A 548 -17.50 -12.71 23.99
CA ASP A 548 -16.89 -13.74 23.15
C ASP A 548 -16.77 -13.33 21.67
N HIS A 549 -17.10 -12.08 21.32
CA HIS A 549 -17.13 -11.59 19.94
C HIS A 549 -15.80 -11.79 19.17
N ASP A 550 -14.66 -11.72 19.86
CA ASP A 550 -13.33 -11.86 19.25
C ASP A 550 -12.91 -13.33 19.03
N GLU A 551 -13.61 -14.31 19.61
CA GLU A 551 -13.19 -15.71 19.61
C GLU A 551 -13.15 -16.36 18.21
N PRO A 552 -14.15 -16.19 17.32
CA PRO A 552 -14.08 -16.73 15.96
C PRO A 552 -12.94 -16.14 15.13
N LEU A 553 -12.57 -14.88 15.41
CA LEU A 553 -11.49 -14.17 14.72
C LEU A 553 -10.13 -14.65 15.21
N LEU A 554 -9.96 -14.81 16.51
CA LEU A 554 -8.75 -15.38 17.07
C LEU A 554 -8.54 -16.82 16.58
N ALA A 555 -9.60 -17.63 16.52
CA ALA A 555 -9.53 -18.99 15.98
C ALA A 555 -9.01 -19.00 14.53
N GLU A 556 -9.48 -18.07 13.70
CA GLU A 556 -8.99 -17.88 12.33
C GLU A 556 -7.52 -17.46 12.30
N VAL A 557 -7.11 -16.51 13.14
CA VAL A 557 -5.70 -16.07 13.25
C VAL A 557 -4.80 -17.24 13.61
N LEU A 558 -5.17 -18.04 14.60
CA LEU A 558 -4.37 -19.19 15.03
C LEU A 558 -4.35 -20.30 13.96
N ALA A 559 -5.45 -20.52 13.25
CA ALA A 559 -5.50 -21.46 12.14
C ALA A 559 -4.54 -21.05 11.01
N ARG A 560 -4.65 -19.80 10.52
CA ARG A 560 -3.76 -19.25 9.48
C ARG A 560 -2.30 -19.19 9.91
N TYR A 561 -2.04 -18.94 11.19
CA TYR A 561 -0.68 -19.00 11.72
C TYR A 561 -0.10 -20.42 11.62
N ARG A 562 -0.82 -21.44 12.12
CA ARG A 562 -0.38 -22.85 12.12
C ARG A 562 -0.25 -23.43 10.71
N GLU A 563 -1.17 -23.05 9.84
CA GLU A 563 -1.25 -23.54 8.46
C GLU A 563 -0.42 -22.71 7.47
N HIS A 564 0.37 -21.75 7.95
CA HIS A 564 1.21 -20.86 7.14
C HIS A 564 0.45 -20.16 6.02
N ARG A 565 -0.69 -19.55 6.35
CA ARG A 565 -1.46 -18.72 5.42
C ARG A 565 -1.42 -17.26 5.81
N SER A 566 -1.49 -16.37 4.82
CA SER A 566 -1.56 -14.92 5.05
C SER A 566 -2.84 -14.51 5.77
N PHE A 567 -2.76 -13.44 6.54
CA PHE A 567 -3.86 -12.77 7.21
C PHE A 567 -4.62 -11.78 6.32
N ASP A 568 -4.36 -11.80 5.01
CA ASP A 568 -5.03 -10.96 4.03
C ASP A 568 -6.31 -11.62 3.50
N LEU A 569 -7.05 -10.93 2.62
CA LEU A 569 -8.32 -11.44 2.07
C LEU A 569 -8.16 -12.74 1.27
N TYR A 570 -6.96 -13.05 0.80
CA TYR A 570 -6.71 -14.15 -0.13
C TYR A 570 -6.29 -15.46 0.54
N ASP A 571 -5.97 -15.44 1.84
CA ASP A 571 -5.61 -16.63 2.63
C ASP A 571 -4.50 -17.45 1.93
N THR A 572 -3.47 -16.73 1.46
CA THR A 572 -2.42 -17.21 0.57
C THR A 572 -1.44 -18.10 1.34
N PRO A 573 -1.13 -19.32 0.86
CA PRO A 573 -0.05 -20.13 1.43
C PRO A 573 1.30 -19.41 1.39
N LEU A 574 2.04 -19.48 2.49
CA LEU A 574 3.33 -18.84 2.71
C LEU A 574 4.45 -19.88 2.78
N ALA A 575 5.69 -19.47 2.49
CA ALA A 575 6.84 -20.36 2.68
C ALA A 575 7.29 -20.42 4.15
N GLY A 576 7.56 -21.65 4.64
CA GLY A 576 8.01 -21.96 5.99
C GLY A 576 7.37 -23.25 6.52
N ALA A 577 8.04 -23.95 7.46
CA ALA A 577 7.47 -25.11 8.16
C ALA A 577 6.87 -24.67 9.52
N PRO A 578 5.91 -25.42 10.12
CA PRO A 578 5.41 -25.13 11.46
C PRO A 578 6.50 -25.40 12.50
N GLY A 579 7.34 -24.39 12.75
CA GLY A 579 8.29 -24.39 13.85
C GLY A 579 7.72 -23.58 15.00
N THR A 580 7.28 -24.24 16.07
CA THR A 580 7.22 -23.59 17.38
C THR A 580 8.67 -23.26 17.77
N HIS A 581 8.97 -21.99 18.05
CA HIS A 581 10.33 -21.61 18.49
C HIS A 581 10.74 -22.36 19.77
N ARG A 582 9.77 -22.87 20.53
CA ARG A 582 9.92 -23.77 21.67
C ARG A 582 10.80 -25.01 21.38
N ALA A 583 10.58 -25.70 20.25
CA ALA A 583 11.39 -26.88 19.90
C ALA A 583 12.85 -26.54 19.55
N ARG A 584 13.13 -25.29 19.13
CA ARG A 584 14.49 -24.84 18.82
C ARG A 584 15.24 -24.33 20.05
N ARG A 585 14.56 -23.71 21.04
CA ARG A 585 15.17 -23.38 22.35
C ARG A 585 15.68 -24.63 23.05
N GLU A 586 14.88 -25.69 23.08
CA GLU A 586 15.26 -26.97 23.69
C GLU A 586 16.46 -27.62 22.95
N GLY A 587 16.55 -27.46 21.62
CA GLY A 587 17.70 -27.94 20.83
C GLY A 587 18.99 -27.12 21.00
N GLN A 588 18.88 -25.85 21.41
CA GLN A 588 20.01 -24.95 21.61
C GLN A 588 20.54 -25.04 23.04
N GLU A 589 19.65 -25.12 24.04
CA GLU A 589 19.99 -25.43 25.44
C GLU A 589 20.53 -26.87 25.59
N GLY A 590 19.99 -27.83 24.82
CA GLY A 590 20.48 -29.21 24.80
C GLY A 590 21.88 -29.40 24.15
N ARG A 591 22.36 -28.41 23.39
CA ARG A 591 23.73 -28.39 22.85
C ARG A 591 24.73 -27.70 23.78
N GLU A 592 24.28 -26.71 24.55
CA GLU A 592 25.12 -26.07 25.58
C GLU A 592 25.26 -26.96 26.84
N GLY A 593 24.27 -27.81 27.16
CA GLY A 593 24.31 -28.74 28.29
C GLY A 593 25.03 -30.09 28.06
N ARG A 594 25.69 -30.30 26.91
CA ARG A 594 26.48 -31.53 26.63
C ARG A 594 27.97 -31.24 26.39
N GLY A 595 28.44 -30.10 26.87
CA GLY A 595 29.84 -29.71 26.90
C GLY A 595 30.29 -29.39 28.31
N GLU A 596 30.15 -30.34 29.24
CA GLU A 596 30.91 -30.40 30.50
C GLU A 596 31.55 -31.77 30.65
#